data_AF-A0A4W3HKG6-F1
#
_entry.id   AF-A0A4W3HKG6-F1
#
_cell.length_a   1.000
_cell.length_b   1.000
_cell.length_c   1.000
_cell.angle_alpha   90.00
_cell.angle_beta   90.00
_cell.angle_gamma   90.00
#
_symmetry.space_group_name_H-M   'P 1'
#
loop_
_entity.id
_entity.type
_entity.pdbx_description
1 polymer ?
#
loop_
_entity_poly.entity_id
_entity_poly.type
_entity_poly.pdbx_seq_one_letter_code
_entity_poly.pdbx_strand_id
1 'polypeptide(L)'
;MVQFWIVLAFVCLLRSSQAINVFVAQQNPPDPCYDEAGQPKRCIPDFVNAAFAKEVQVSSTCGRPPNRYCFINEKGEVKTKTCQICNASDPRKAHPPSYLTDLNNAHNLSCWQSENFYQSPYNVTLTFSLNKKFEITYVSLQFCSPRPESMGIFKSMDYGKTWVPFQYYSSQCRKMYNKPNKATITKQNEQEALCTDGHTDLYPLTGGLIAFSTLDGRPSSQDFDNSPVLQDWVSATDIRVVFSRPHLLRDLDRHYNGRDGKQEEISMIQDSYHYAVADFQVGGRCKCNGHASCCVKDKAGNLVCDCKHNTAGPECDKCKPFHYDRPWQRATAREANECLACSCNLHARRCRFNMELYKLSGRKSGGVCLNCRHNTAGRHCHYCKEGFYRDLTKPITHRKACRACDCHPVGAAGKTCNQTTGQCPCKDGVTGVTCNRCAKGYQQSRSPVAPCIKIPAVPPTSMVSSTEEPADCESYCKPPKGNLKINMKKYCKKDYAVQVSVLDMETVGDWAKFTVNIVSVYKSRDERIKRGDQFLWINMKDLACKCPKIQMTKKYLVMGNTDSSSERLGGLVADKNSLVIQWRDVWTRRLRKFQRKEKKGKCGKA
;
A
#
# COMPACT_ATOMS: atom_id res chain seq x y z
N MET A 1 -21.79 54.90 73.69
CA MET A 1 -21.53 56.32 73.38
C MET A 1 -20.97 56.37 71.97
N VAL A 2 -21.83 56.58 70.97
CA VAL A 2 -22.21 57.89 70.40
C VAL A 2 -21.17 58.28 69.34
N GLN A 3 -21.44 58.05 68.04
CA GLN A 3 -22.20 58.91 67.09
C GLN A 3 -21.16 59.67 66.23
N PHE A 4 -21.15 59.56 64.90
CA PHE A 4 -21.80 60.45 63.93
C PHE A 4 -21.62 59.79 62.54
N TRP A 5 -22.63 59.25 61.83
CA TRP A 5 -23.66 59.92 61.02
C TRP A 5 -23.13 61.06 60.12
N ILE A 6 -23.00 60.82 58.80
CA ILE A 6 -23.81 61.45 57.73
C ILE A 6 -23.14 61.37 56.34
N VAL A 7 -23.79 60.57 55.47
CA VAL A 7 -24.14 60.86 54.07
C VAL A 7 -23.01 61.13 53.06
N LEU A 8 -22.72 60.11 52.23
CA LEU A 8 -22.48 60.26 50.79
C LEU A 8 -22.38 58.87 50.15
N ALA A 9 -23.46 58.43 49.50
CA ALA A 9 -23.50 57.52 48.34
C ALA A 9 -24.81 56.70 48.32
N PHE A 10 -25.93 57.37 48.08
CA PHE A 10 -27.19 56.72 47.69
C PHE A 10 -27.57 57.19 46.27
N VAL A 11 -26.76 56.82 45.27
CA VAL A 11 -27.15 56.82 43.85
C VAL A 11 -26.46 55.63 43.18
N CYS A 12 -27.16 54.96 42.27
CA CYS A 12 -26.78 53.76 41.50
C CYS A 12 -27.02 52.40 42.16
N LEU A 13 -28.29 52.14 42.52
CA LEU A 13 -28.93 50.88 42.12
C LEU A 13 -29.00 50.84 40.59
N LEU A 14 -28.19 50.01 39.93
CA LEU A 14 -28.52 49.25 38.71
C LEU A 14 -27.30 48.45 38.19
N ARG A 15 -27.52 47.13 38.11
CA ARG A 15 -26.85 46.15 37.24
C ARG A 15 -25.38 45.82 37.51
N SER A 16 -25.16 44.67 38.13
CA SER A 16 -24.43 43.56 37.50
C SER A 16 -24.62 42.28 38.31
N SER A 17 -25.76 41.63 38.12
CA SER A 17 -25.91 40.21 38.46
C SER A 17 -25.06 39.42 37.44
N GLN A 18 -23.81 39.13 37.77
CA GLN A 18 -23.08 38.08 37.07
C GLN A 18 -23.69 36.74 37.52
N ALA A 19 -24.75 36.34 36.83
CA ALA A 19 -25.15 34.94 36.79
C ALA A 19 -23.93 34.16 36.28
N ILE A 20 -23.41 33.27 37.12
CA ILE A 20 -22.45 32.25 36.71
C ILE A 20 -23.19 31.41 35.66
N ASN A 21 -22.89 31.64 34.39
CA ASN A 21 -23.35 30.80 33.30
C ASN A 21 -22.74 29.41 33.51
N VAL A 22 -23.54 28.47 34.02
CA VAL A 22 -23.21 27.04 34.12
C VAL A 22 -23.29 26.35 32.72
N PHE A 23 -23.36 27.13 31.65
CA PHE A 23 -23.08 26.63 30.30
C PHE A 23 -21.56 26.57 30.08
N VAL A 24 -20.92 25.63 30.78
CA VAL A 24 -19.64 25.07 30.35
C VAL A 24 -19.84 24.63 28.91
N ALA A 25 -18.98 25.14 28.03
CA ALA A 25 -18.92 24.82 26.63
C ALA A 25 -19.20 23.33 26.41
N GLN A 26 -20.24 23.03 25.65
CA GLN A 26 -20.44 21.71 25.07
C GLN A 26 -19.30 21.51 24.06
N GLN A 27 -18.11 21.19 24.58
CA GLN A 27 -17.01 20.70 23.76
C GLN A 27 -17.57 19.48 23.04
N ASN A 28 -17.56 19.50 21.71
CA ASN A 28 -17.86 18.32 20.92
C ASN A 28 -17.08 17.15 21.52
N PRO A 29 -17.72 15.99 21.74
CA PRO A 29 -17.03 14.85 22.33
C PRO A 29 -15.74 14.59 21.52
N PRO A 30 -14.60 14.37 22.20
CA PRO A 30 -13.33 14.17 21.52
C PRO A 30 -13.45 13.00 20.54
N ASP A 31 -12.94 13.18 19.31
CA ASP A 31 -13.03 12.15 18.27
C ASP A 31 -12.33 10.86 18.74
N PRO A 32 -13.06 9.75 18.94
CA PRO A 32 -12.50 8.54 19.52
C PRO A 32 -11.50 7.84 18.58
N CYS A 33 -11.32 8.31 17.35
CA CYS A 33 -10.26 7.87 16.44
C CYS A 33 -8.88 8.48 16.74
N TYR A 34 -8.79 9.43 17.67
CA TYR A 34 -7.54 10.05 18.07
C TYR A 34 -7.36 9.97 19.59
N ASP A 35 -6.11 9.90 20.06
CA ASP A 35 -5.78 10.05 21.47
C ASP A 35 -5.75 11.54 21.88
N GLU A 36 -5.50 11.80 23.16
CA GLU A 36 -5.44 13.17 23.70
C GLU A 36 -4.27 13.98 23.10
N ALA A 37 -3.24 13.31 22.58
CA ALA A 37 -2.11 13.93 21.88
C ALA A 37 -2.37 14.13 20.37
N GLY A 38 -3.55 13.73 19.87
CA GLY A 38 -3.93 13.80 18.46
C GLY A 38 -3.29 12.71 17.58
N GLN A 39 -2.67 11.69 18.16
CA GLN A 39 -2.19 10.51 17.42
C GLN A 39 -3.37 9.60 17.06
N PRO A 40 -3.35 8.99 15.87
CA PRO A 40 -4.41 8.09 15.45
C PRO A 40 -4.41 6.83 16.31
N LYS A 41 -5.60 6.37 16.71
CA LYS A 41 -5.83 5.10 17.42
C LYS A 41 -7.03 4.38 16.81
N ARG A 42 -7.12 3.06 16.97
CA ARG A 42 -8.26 2.31 16.43
C ARG A 42 -9.59 2.83 17.01
N CYS A 43 -10.55 3.08 16.13
CA CYS A 43 -11.93 3.40 16.48
C CYS A 43 -12.90 2.50 15.70
N ILE A 44 -13.92 2.01 16.39
CA ILE A 44 -14.93 1.12 15.81
C ILE A 44 -16.32 1.67 16.11
N PRO A 45 -17.29 1.49 15.21
CA PRO A 45 -18.66 1.92 15.47
C PRO A 45 -19.30 1.18 16.63
N ASP A 46 -20.31 1.81 17.21
CA ASP A 46 -21.13 1.24 18.27
C ASP A 46 -21.78 -0.08 17.84
N PHE A 47 -22.00 -0.93 18.83
CA PHE A 47 -22.74 -2.17 18.65
C PHE A 47 -24.24 -1.87 18.59
N VAL A 48 -24.93 -2.42 17.59
CA VAL A 48 -26.36 -2.18 17.36
C VAL A 48 -27.08 -3.47 16.98
N ASN A 49 -28.38 -3.56 17.31
CA ASN A 49 -29.27 -4.46 16.59
C ASN A 49 -29.56 -3.82 15.23
N ALA A 50 -28.90 -4.31 14.19
CA ALA A 50 -28.98 -3.73 12.86
C ALA A 50 -30.34 -3.94 12.18
N ALA A 51 -31.15 -4.89 12.68
CA ALA A 51 -32.50 -5.20 12.20
C ALA A 51 -33.59 -4.32 12.82
N PHE A 52 -33.33 -3.69 13.96
CA PHE A 52 -34.32 -2.90 14.70
C PHE A 52 -34.96 -1.81 13.83
N ALA A 53 -36.29 -1.72 13.90
CA ALA A 53 -37.15 -0.78 13.17
C ALA A 53 -36.93 -0.76 11.65
N LYS A 54 -36.52 -1.89 11.06
CA LYS A 54 -36.36 -2.05 9.61
C LYS A 54 -37.25 -3.17 9.07
N GLU A 55 -37.69 -2.98 7.84
CA GLU A 55 -38.53 -3.95 7.16
C GLU A 55 -37.76 -5.22 6.79
N VAL A 56 -38.39 -6.37 7.02
CA VAL A 56 -37.89 -7.70 6.66
C VAL A 56 -38.77 -8.24 5.55
N GLN A 57 -38.16 -8.69 4.45
CA GLN A 57 -38.89 -9.34 3.36
C GLN A 57 -39.18 -10.79 3.73
N VAL A 58 -40.44 -11.20 3.62
CA VAL A 58 -40.86 -12.57 3.97
C VAL A 58 -41.58 -13.24 2.82
N SER A 59 -41.47 -14.56 2.71
CA SER A 59 -42.11 -15.32 1.63
C SER A 59 -43.58 -15.65 1.86
N SER A 60 -44.04 -15.66 3.11
CA SER A 60 -45.42 -16.02 3.48
C SER A 60 -45.86 -15.21 4.70
N THR A 61 -47.13 -14.83 4.77
CA THR A 61 -47.73 -14.12 5.92
C THR A 61 -49.22 -14.44 5.96
N CYS A 62 -49.75 -14.76 7.14
CA CYS A 62 -51.16 -15.11 7.28
C CYS A 62 -52.12 -13.93 7.01
N GLY A 63 -53.39 -14.25 6.77
CA GLY A 63 -54.47 -13.27 6.76
C GLY A 63 -54.95 -12.76 5.40
N ARG A 64 -54.43 -13.30 4.27
CA ARG A 64 -54.93 -13.03 2.90
C ARG A 64 -55.06 -14.32 2.06
N PRO A 65 -56.23 -14.98 2.04
CA PRO A 65 -57.47 -14.65 2.77
C PRO A 65 -57.36 -14.91 4.28
N PRO A 66 -58.30 -14.39 5.11
CA PRO A 66 -58.34 -14.69 6.53
C PRO A 66 -58.37 -16.20 6.79
N ASN A 67 -57.47 -16.69 7.64
CA ASN A 67 -57.28 -18.11 7.89
C ASN A 67 -57.30 -18.43 9.39
N ARG A 68 -57.86 -19.58 9.74
CA ARG A 68 -57.94 -20.08 11.13
C ARG A 68 -56.65 -20.84 11.45
N TYR A 69 -55.95 -20.45 12.52
CA TYR A 69 -54.80 -21.17 13.06
C TYR A 69 -55.08 -21.63 14.49
N CYS A 70 -54.36 -22.64 14.95
CA CYS A 70 -54.51 -23.17 16.30
C CYS A 70 -53.14 -23.39 16.94
N PHE A 71 -53.06 -23.21 18.24
CA PHE A 71 -51.89 -23.48 19.07
C PHE A 71 -52.30 -24.27 20.30
N ILE A 72 -51.32 -24.93 20.91
CA ILE A 72 -51.51 -25.77 22.09
C ILE A 72 -51.03 -25.01 23.30
N ASN A 73 -51.91 -24.84 24.28
CA ASN A 73 -51.59 -24.33 25.59
C ASN A 73 -51.43 -25.52 26.54
N GLU A 74 -50.29 -25.56 27.21
CA GLU A 74 -49.99 -26.56 28.23
C GLU A 74 -50.05 -25.90 29.61
N LYS A 75 -51.00 -26.36 30.45
CA LYS A 75 -51.14 -25.93 31.85
C LYS A 75 -51.08 -27.18 32.73
N GLY A 76 -49.91 -27.49 33.27
CA GLY A 76 -49.68 -28.77 33.95
C GLY A 76 -49.74 -29.94 32.96
N GLU A 77 -50.49 -30.99 33.28
CA GLU A 77 -50.65 -32.16 32.39
C GLU A 77 -51.77 -31.96 31.33
N VAL A 78 -52.56 -30.89 31.42
CA VAL A 78 -53.70 -30.66 30.52
C VAL A 78 -53.25 -29.84 29.30
N LYS A 79 -53.33 -30.45 28.12
CA LYS A 79 -53.10 -29.80 26.82
C LYS A 79 -54.42 -29.33 26.22
N THR A 80 -54.58 -28.03 26.02
CA THR A 80 -55.77 -27.42 25.41
C THR A 80 -55.44 -26.81 24.06
N LYS A 81 -56.21 -27.16 23.02
CA LYS A 81 -56.06 -26.58 21.68
C LYS A 81 -56.93 -25.34 21.55
N THR A 82 -56.30 -24.17 21.43
CA THR A 82 -56.99 -22.89 21.22
C THR A 82 -56.82 -22.45 19.77
N CYS A 83 -57.89 -21.99 19.13
CA CYS A 83 -57.85 -21.54 17.74
C CYS A 83 -58.28 -20.08 17.62
N GLN A 84 -57.58 -19.34 16.76
CA GLN A 84 -57.83 -17.93 16.47
C GLN A 84 -57.86 -17.72 14.94
N ILE A 85 -58.30 -16.54 14.51
CA ILE A 85 -58.38 -16.17 13.09
C ILE A 85 -57.33 -15.10 12.84
N CYS A 86 -56.42 -15.35 11.90
CA CYS A 86 -55.53 -14.32 11.39
C CYS A 86 -56.23 -13.58 10.25
N ASN A 87 -56.29 -12.26 10.34
CA ASN A 87 -56.90 -11.40 9.33
C ASN A 87 -56.02 -10.17 9.11
N ALA A 88 -55.41 -10.05 7.93
CA ALA A 88 -54.50 -8.95 7.62
C ALA A 88 -55.19 -7.58 7.55
N SER A 89 -56.52 -7.54 7.45
CA SER A 89 -57.30 -6.30 7.42
C SER A 89 -57.69 -5.79 8.81
N ASP A 90 -57.60 -6.62 9.86
CA ASP A 90 -57.90 -6.24 11.25
C ASP A 90 -56.59 -6.12 12.05
N PRO A 91 -56.14 -4.91 12.42
CA PRO A 91 -54.88 -4.71 13.13
C PRO A 91 -54.72 -5.52 14.43
N ARG A 92 -55.82 -5.91 15.09
CA ARG A 92 -55.78 -6.71 16.32
C ARG A 92 -55.53 -8.21 16.08
N LYS A 93 -55.71 -8.65 14.84
CA LYS A 93 -55.60 -10.05 14.40
C LYS A 93 -54.61 -10.22 13.24
N ALA A 94 -53.91 -9.14 12.90
CA ALA A 94 -52.91 -9.11 11.85
C ALA A 94 -51.54 -9.45 12.45
N HIS A 95 -50.74 -10.19 11.70
CA HIS A 95 -49.40 -10.62 12.08
C HIS A 95 -48.36 -10.22 11.01
N PRO A 96 -48.21 -8.91 10.73
CA PRO A 96 -47.35 -8.43 9.66
C PRO A 96 -45.85 -8.63 9.94
N PRO A 97 -44.99 -8.59 8.91
CA PRO A 97 -43.53 -8.74 9.08
C PRO A 97 -42.87 -7.63 9.90
N SER A 98 -43.52 -6.48 10.06
CA SER A 98 -43.04 -5.38 10.90
C SER A 98 -42.89 -5.77 12.37
N TYR A 99 -43.63 -6.78 12.83
CA TYR A 99 -43.51 -7.33 14.18
C TYR A 99 -42.24 -8.16 14.40
N LEU A 100 -41.43 -8.40 13.36
CA LEU A 100 -40.14 -9.07 13.55
C LEU A 100 -39.09 -8.14 14.15
N THR A 101 -39.25 -6.82 14.01
CA THR A 101 -38.19 -5.84 14.29
C THR A 101 -38.69 -4.61 15.03
N ASP A 102 -39.91 -4.66 15.55
CA ASP A 102 -40.49 -3.61 16.38
C ASP A 102 -39.89 -3.63 17.80
N LEU A 103 -40.43 -2.79 18.68
CA LEU A 103 -40.01 -2.77 20.08
C LEU A 103 -40.60 -3.98 20.81
N ASN A 104 -39.80 -5.04 20.94
CA ASN A 104 -40.19 -6.25 21.65
C ASN A 104 -40.45 -5.97 23.15
N ASN A 105 -41.66 -6.26 23.62
CA ASN A 105 -42.05 -6.19 25.03
C ASN A 105 -42.44 -7.58 25.52
N ALA A 106 -41.71 -8.10 26.51
CA ALA A 106 -41.94 -9.44 27.06
C ALA A 106 -43.37 -9.66 27.60
N HIS A 107 -44.06 -8.60 28.04
CA HIS A 107 -45.44 -8.70 28.55
C HIS A 107 -46.50 -8.61 27.46
N ASN A 108 -46.17 -8.05 26.29
CA ASN A 108 -47.09 -7.89 25.17
C ASN A 108 -46.36 -8.18 23.87
N LEU A 109 -46.24 -9.46 23.55
CA LEU A 109 -45.50 -9.94 22.39
C LEU A 109 -46.31 -9.69 21.12
N SER A 110 -45.75 -8.89 20.22
CA SER A 110 -46.11 -8.87 18.81
C SER A 110 -45.44 -10.07 18.12
N CYS A 111 -46.16 -10.75 17.23
CA CYS A 111 -45.63 -11.92 16.53
C CYS A 111 -45.97 -11.81 15.05
N TRP A 112 -44.96 -11.88 14.17
CA TRP A 112 -45.19 -12.21 12.77
C TRP A 112 -45.55 -13.70 12.65
N GLN A 113 -46.41 -14.04 11.69
CA GLN A 113 -46.86 -15.41 11.48
C GLN A 113 -47.00 -15.74 9.99
N SER A 114 -46.47 -16.91 9.59
CA SER A 114 -46.63 -17.46 8.24
C SER A 114 -48.06 -17.95 7.97
N GLU A 115 -48.37 -18.27 6.71
CA GLU A 115 -49.58 -19.04 6.41
C GLU A 115 -49.53 -20.44 7.05
N ASN A 116 -50.69 -21.10 7.07
CA ASN A 116 -50.80 -22.47 7.52
C ASN A 116 -50.47 -23.41 6.37
N PHE A 117 -49.57 -24.35 6.61
CA PHE A 117 -49.15 -25.37 5.65
C PHE A 117 -49.66 -26.74 6.08
N TYR A 118 -50.05 -27.55 5.10
CA TYR A 118 -50.65 -28.87 5.30
C TYR A 118 -49.82 -30.01 4.70
N GLN A 119 -48.71 -29.66 4.04
CA GLN A 119 -47.75 -30.55 3.41
C GLN A 119 -46.34 -30.09 3.82
N SER A 120 -45.36 -30.99 3.86
CA SER A 120 -43.95 -30.70 4.23
C SER A 120 -43.03 -31.39 3.24
N PRO A 121 -41.90 -30.78 2.81
CA PRO A 121 -41.33 -29.52 3.29
C PRO A 121 -41.75 -28.29 2.46
N TYR A 122 -42.22 -27.23 3.13
CA TYR A 122 -42.34 -25.89 2.53
C TYR A 122 -41.34 -24.95 3.19
N ASN A 123 -40.51 -24.32 2.35
CA ASN A 123 -39.52 -23.37 2.81
C ASN A 123 -40.15 -21.99 3.01
N VAL A 124 -40.12 -21.49 4.24
CA VAL A 124 -40.49 -20.10 4.54
C VAL A 124 -39.21 -19.30 4.78
N THR A 125 -39.08 -18.14 4.13
CA THR A 125 -37.85 -17.34 4.17
C THR A 125 -38.09 -15.96 4.76
N LEU A 126 -37.15 -15.53 5.60
CA LEU A 126 -37.01 -14.17 6.09
C LEU A 126 -35.72 -13.61 5.50
N THR A 127 -35.78 -12.51 4.76
CA THR A 127 -34.62 -11.86 4.14
C THR A 127 -34.52 -10.43 4.63
N PHE A 128 -33.36 -10.08 5.18
CA PHE A 128 -33.09 -8.78 5.76
C PHE A 128 -31.82 -8.17 5.16
N SER A 129 -31.95 -6.96 4.61
CA SER A 129 -30.87 -6.22 3.95
C SER A 129 -30.32 -5.13 4.86
N LEU A 130 -29.01 -5.17 5.14
CA LEU A 130 -28.33 -4.19 5.99
C LEU A 130 -27.96 -2.90 5.23
N ASN A 131 -27.94 -2.94 3.89
CA ASN A 131 -27.54 -1.84 2.99
C ASN A 131 -26.11 -1.31 3.19
N LYS A 132 -25.28 -2.06 3.93
CA LYS A 132 -23.86 -1.82 4.22
C LYS A 132 -23.27 -3.13 4.72
N LYS A 133 -21.96 -3.35 4.55
CA LYS A 133 -21.27 -4.45 5.24
C LYS A 133 -21.23 -4.22 6.76
N PHE A 134 -21.68 -5.21 7.52
CA PHE A 134 -21.58 -5.30 8.97
C PHE A 134 -20.68 -6.46 9.38
N GLU A 135 -20.05 -6.33 10.55
CA GLU A 135 -19.42 -7.44 11.28
C GLU A 135 -20.45 -7.96 12.27
N ILE A 136 -21.06 -9.10 11.93
CA ILE A 136 -22.15 -9.73 12.67
C ILE A 136 -21.59 -10.53 13.83
N THR A 137 -22.05 -10.24 15.03
CA THR A 137 -21.70 -10.98 16.25
C THR A 137 -22.70 -12.09 16.51
N TYR A 138 -23.99 -11.81 16.34
CA TYR A 138 -25.03 -12.83 16.48
C TYR A 138 -26.24 -12.58 15.59
N VAL A 139 -26.99 -13.64 15.32
CA VAL A 139 -28.35 -13.61 14.76
C VAL A 139 -29.25 -14.37 15.71
N SER A 140 -30.34 -13.77 16.17
CA SER A 140 -31.27 -14.43 17.08
C SER A 140 -32.73 -14.29 16.66
N LEU A 141 -33.50 -15.33 16.94
CA LEU A 141 -34.93 -15.40 16.71
C LEU A 141 -35.64 -15.88 17.97
N GLN A 142 -36.62 -15.12 18.43
CA GLN A 142 -37.53 -15.52 19.50
C GLN A 142 -38.86 -15.96 18.88
N PHE A 143 -39.27 -17.20 19.12
CA PHE A 143 -40.45 -17.79 18.49
C PHE A 143 -41.70 -17.70 19.36
N CYS A 144 -42.85 -17.44 18.73
CA CYS A 144 -44.17 -17.57 19.36
C CYS A 144 -44.77 -18.96 19.14
N SER A 145 -44.43 -19.58 18.01
CA SER A 145 -44.67 -21.01 17.75
C SER A 145 -43.54 -21.86 18.35
N PRO A 146 -43.67 -23.20 18.34
CA PRO A 146 -42.51 -24.06 18.54
C PRO A 146 -41.42 -23.74 17.49
N ARG A 147 -40.16 -23.98 17.88
CA ARG A 147 -39.02 -23.78 16.98
C ARG A 147 -39.11 -24.73 15.78
N PRO A 148 -38.55 -24.38 14.61
CA PRO A 148 -38.43 -25.32 13.51
C PRO A 148 -37.55 -26.50 13.90
N GLU A 149 -37.89 -27.70 13.42
CA GLU A 149 -37.01 -28.85 13.56
C GLU A 149 -35.77 -28.68 12.67
N SER A 150 -35.94 -28.14 11.46
CA SER A 150 -34.84 -27.83 10.54
C SER A 150 -34.93 -26.41 10.03
N MET A 151 -33.84 -25.66 10.18
CA MET A 151 -33.67 -24.33 9.61
C MET A 151 -32.22 -24.03 9.23
N GLY A 152 -32.03 -23.11 8.28
CA GLY A 152 -30.73 -22.61 7.87
C GLY A 152 -30.66 -21.09 7.90
N ILE A 153 -29.54 -20.56 8.39
CA ILE A 153 -29.17 -19.15 8.32
C ILE A 153 -28.12 -19.01 7.22
N PHE A 154 -28.33 -18.04 6.34
CA PHE A 154 -27.48 -17.71 5.21
C PHE A 154 -27.11 -16.24 5.28
N LYS A 155 -25.96 -15.89 4.72
CA LYS A 155 -25.53 -14.51 4.56
C LYS A 155 -25.16 -14.21 3.12
N SER A 156 -25.24 -12.94 2.75
CA SER A 156 -24.64 -12.41 1.54
C SER A 156 -23.52 -11.44 1.91
N MET A 157 -22.51 -11.31 1.05
CA MET A 157 -21.43 -10.32 1.18
C MET A 157 -21.39 -9.34 0.01
N ASP A 158 -22.34 -9.47 -0.93
CA ASP A 158 -22.39 -8.79 -2.22
C ASP A 158 -23.77 -8.19 -2.53
N TYR A 159 -24.51 -7.80 -1.48
CA TYR A 159 -25.82 -7.14 -1.56
C TYR A 159 -26.91 -8.05 -2.15
N GLY A 160 -26.99 -9.30 -1.67
CA GLY A 160 -28.05 -10.25 -1.97
C GLY A 160 -27.89 -11.04 -3.28
N LYS A 161 -26.77 -10.87 -4.01
CA LYS A 161 -26.53 -11.56 -5.28
C LYS A 161 -26.14 -13.02 -5.08
N THR A 162 -25.24 -13.29 -4.14
CA THR A 162 -24.84 -14.63 -3.74
C THR A 162 -25.14 -14.87 -2.27
N TRP A 163 -25.44 -16.13 -1.96
CA TRP A 163 -25.83 -16.57 -0.63
C TRP A 163 -24.92 -17.72 -0.20
N VAL A 164 -24.28 -17.57 0.94
CA VAL A 164 -23.44 -18.59 1.55
C VAL A 164 -24.05 -19.03 2.87
N PRO A 165 -23.95 -20.31 3.24
CA PRO A 165 -24.47 -20.79 4.51
C PRO A 165 -23.69 -20.19 5.68
N PHE A 166 -24.42 -19.88 6.75
CA PHE A 166 -23.88 -19.31 7.98
C PHE A 166 -24.00 -20.29 9.15
N GLN A 167 -25.18 -20.90 9.31
CA GLN A 167 -25.46 -21.89 10.36
C GLN A 167 -26.63 -22.78 9.94
N TYR A 168 -26.60 -24.05 10.31
CA TYR A 168 -27.72 -24.97 10.17
C TYR A 168 -28.16 -25.53 11.53
N TYR A 169 -29.46 -25.75 11.66
CA TYR A 169 -30.09 -26.43 12.78
C TYR A 169 -30.93 -27.57 12.24
N SER A 170 -30.71 -28.81 12.67
CA SER A 170 -31.51 -29.98 12.28
C SER A 170 -31.20 -31.18 13.18
N SER A 171 -32.22 -31.97 13.55
CA SER A 171 -31.97 -33.29 14.19
C SER A 171 -31.38 -34.31 13.21
N GLN A 172 -31.53 -34.08 11.90
CA GLN A 172 -31.08 -34.96 10.82
C GLN A 172 -30.15 -34.24 9.84
N CYS A 173 -29.12 -33.53 10.36
CA CYS A 173 -28.14 -32.76 9.59
C CYS A 173 -27.63 -33.44 8.30
N ARG A 174 -27.31 -34.73 8.36
CA ARG A 174 -26.77 -35.48 7.21
C ARG A 174 -27.81 -35.69 6.11
N LYS A 175 -29.07 -35.92 6.47
CA LYS A 175 -30.16 -36.15 5.50
C LYS A 175 -30.71 -34.84 4.95
N MET A 176 -30.84 -33.82 5.78
CA MET A 176 -31.45 -32.54 5.40
C MET A 176 -30.47 -31.62 4.64
N TYR A 177 -29.26 -31.46 5.16
CA TYR A 177 -28.29 -30.47 4.65
C TYR A 177 -26.97 -31.10 4.17
N ASN A 178 -26.88 -32.44 4.15
CA ASN A 178 -25.66 -33.19 3.82
C ASN A 178 -24.43 -32.75 4.66
N LYS A 179 -24.67 -32.33 5.91
CA LYS A 179 -23.63 -31.90 6.85
C LYS A 179 -23.49 -32.89 8.01
N PRO A 180 -22.28 -33.11 8.54
CA PRO A 180 -22.09 -33.82 9.80
C PRO A 180 -22.77 -33.07 10.95
N ASN A 181 -23.33 -33.80 11.92
CA ASN A 181 -23.86 -33.20 13.15
C ASN A 181 -22.71 -32.82 14.10
N LYS A 182 -22.70 -31.58 14.59
CA LYS A 182 -21.68 -31.05 15.52
C LYS A 182 -20.24 -31.33 15.09
N ALA A 183 -19.94 -31.06 13.82
CA ALA A 183 -18.55 -31.11 13.36
C ALA A 183 -17.66 -30.15 14.15
N THR A 184 -16.43 -30.59 14.41
CA THR A 184 -15.42 -29.78 15.07
C THR A 184 -14.82 -28.77 14.09
N ILE A 185 -14.68 -27.52 14.54
CA ILE A 185 -13.99 -26.48 13.78
C ILE A 185 -12.50 -26.53 14.13
N THR A 186 -11.68 -26.62 13.09
CA THR A 186 -10.23 -26.50 13.15
C THR A 186 -9.79 -25.18 12.54
N LYS A 187 -8.53 -24.79 12.71
CA LYS A 187 -7.98 -23.57 12.10
C LYS A 187 -8.08 -23.55 10.57
N GLN A 188 -8.19 -24.71 9.93
CA GLN A 188 -8.23 -24.88 8.48
C GLN A 188 -9.62 -24.64 7.89
N ASN A 189 -10.69 -24.85 8.66
CA ASN A 189 -12.09 -24.73 8.20
C ASN A 189 -12.92 -23.73 9.05
N GLU A 190 -12.28 -22.68 9.58
CA GLU A 190 -12.94 -21.65 10.38
C GLU A 190 -14.00 -20.81 9.63
N GLN A 191 -14.20 -21.01 8.33
CA GLN A 191 -15.29 -20.39 7.56
C GLN A 191 -16.39 -21.39 7.20
N GLU A 192 -16.32 -22.61 7.73
CA GLU A 192 -17.36 -23.59 7.49
C GLU A 192 -18.59 -23.33 8.37
N ALA A 193 -19.76 -23.39 7.74
CA ALA A 193 -21.05 -23.41 8.42
C ALA A 193 -21.30 -24.80 9.01
N LEU A 194 -21.57 -24.84 10.31
CA LEU A 194 -21.87 -26.08 11.03
C LEU A 194 -23.35 -26.42 10.96
N CYS A 195 -23.65 -27.69 11.25
CA CYS A 195 -25.00 -28.14 11.56
C CYS A 195 -25.02 -28.72 12.97
N THR A 196 -26.02 -28.33 13.76
CA THR A 196 -26.21 -28.78 15.14
C THR A 196 -27.68 -29.15 15.37
N ASP A 197 -27.92 -30.13 16.23
CA ASP A 197 -29.23 -30.45 16.81
C ASP A 197 -29.53 -29.61 18.07
N GLY A 198 -28.60 -28.75 18.49
CA GLY A 198 -28.84 -27.82 19.59
C GLY A 198 -29.97 -26.85 19.25
N HIS A 199 -30.96 -26.74 20.12
CA HIS A 199 -32.16 -25.89 19.95
C HIS A 199 -33.17 -26.36 18.89
N THR A 200 -33.08 -27.61 18.43
CA THR A 200 -34.12 -28.26 17.59
C THR A 200 -35.14 -29.04 18.41
N ASP A 201 -35.14 -28.88 19.74
CA ASP A 201 -36.14 -29.53 20.60
C ASP A 201 -37.48 -28.80 20.50
N LEU A 202 -38.57 -29.57 20.56
CA LEU A 202 -39.93 -29.05 20.49
C LEU A 202 -40.23 -28.04 21.62
N TYR A 203 -39.70 -28.28 22.82
CA TYR A 203 -39.94 -27.44 24.00
C TYR A 203 -38.89 -26.32 24.12
N PRO A 204 -39.29 -25.09 24.48
CA PRO A 204 -40.64 -24.69 24.85
C PRO A 204 -41.54 -24.46 23.63
N LEU A 205 -42.85 -24.70 23.79
CA LEU A 205 -43.85 -24.51 22.73
C LEU A 205 -44.04 -23.03 22.33
N THR A 206 -43.72 -22.10 23.23
CA THR A 206 -43.76 -20.65 23.02
C THR A 206 -42.57 -20.02 23.73
N GLY A 207 -42.01 -18.95 23.16
CA GLY A 207 -40.84 -18.26 23.70
C GLY A 207 -39.51 -18.97 23.44
N GLY A 208 -39.48 -19.95 22.52
CA GLY A 208 -38.26 -20.63 22.14
C GLY A 208 -37.26 -19.64 21.53
N LEU A 209 -36.02 -19.64 22.04
CA LEU A 209 -34.94 -18.80 21.51
C LEU A 209 -33.98 -19.65 20.69
N ILE A 210 -33.62 -19.15 19.51
CA ILE A 210 -32.47 -19.61 18.73
C ILE A 210 -31.52 -18.45 18.63
N ALA A 211 -30.30 -18.60 19.14
CA ALA A 211 -29.24 -17.61 19.04
C ALA A 211 -28.01 -18.24 18.39
N PHE A 212 -27.63 -17.70 17.24
CA PHE A 212 -26.42 -18.07 16.52
C PHE A 212 -25.34 -17.03 16.81
N SER A 213 -24.28 -17.43 17.51
CA SER A 213 -23.07 -16.63 17.69
C SER A 213 -22.05 -16.97 16.61
N THR A 214 -21.56 -15.97 15.89
CA THR A 214 -20.73 -16.19 14.69
C THR A 214 -19.34 -16.73 15.01
N LEU A 215 -18.80 -16.39 16.19
CA LEU A 215 -17.44 -16.75 16.64
C LEU A 215 -17.41 -17.97 17.57
N ASP A 216 -18.57 -18.53 17.93
CA ASP A 216 -18.63 -19.66 18.86
C ASP A 216 -17.94 -20.91 18.30
N GLY A 217 -17.19 -21.59 19.16
CA GLY A 217 -16.40 -22.77 18.80
C GLY A 217 -15.25 -22.54 17.80
N ARG A 218 -14.92 -21.28 17.43
CA ARG A 218 -13.85 -20.99 16.46
C ARG A 218 -12.50 -20.71 17.14
N PRO A 219 -11.43 -21.47 16.84
CA PRO A 219 -10.14 -21.37 17.53
C PRO A 219 -9.50 -19.97 17.53
N SER A 220 -9.58 -19.24 16.42
CA SER A 220 -8.95 -17.92 16.28
C SER A 220 -9.78 -16.75 16.82
N SER A 221 -10.90 -17.02 17.50
CA SER A 221 -11.81 -16.00 18.05
C SER A 221 -11.13 -15.05 19.04
N GLN A 222 -10.21 -15.56 19.86
CA GLN A 222 -9.42 -14.78 20.82
C GLN A 222 -8.43 -13.81 20.15
N ASP A 223 -8.05 -14.09 18.90
CA ASP A 223 -7.15 -13.26 18.10
C ASP A 223 -7.85 -12.73 16.84
N PHE A 224 -9.12 -12.33 17.00
CA PHE A 224 -9.97 -11.84 15.90
C PHE A 224 -9.35 -10.67 15.13
N ASP A 225 -8.67 -9.75 15.84
CA ASP A 225 -8.03 -8.57 15.26
C ASP A 225 -6.98 -8.91 14.20
N ASN A 226 -6.31 -10.06 14.32
CA ASN A 226 -5.27 -10.51 13.40
C ASN A 226 -5.73 -11.66 12.48
N SER A 227 -6.94 -12.21 12.67
CA SER A 227 -7.48 -13.28 11.82
C SER A 227 -8.32 -12.72 10.66
N PRO A 228 -7.76 -12.58 9.44
CA PRO A 228 -8.54 -12.13 8.27
C PRO A 228 -9.65 -13.12 7.91
N VAL A 229 -9.44 -14.40 8.22
CA VAL A 229 -10.39 -15.49 7.97
C VAL A 229 -11.68 -15.25 8.76
N LEU A 230 -11.59 -14.94 10.04
CA LEU A 230 -12.75 -14.66 10.88
C LEU A 230 -13.36 -13.29 10.60
N GLN A 231 -12.55 -12.28 10.27
CA GLN A 231 -13.04 -10.95 9.86
C GLN A 231 -13.94 -11.05 8.63
N ASP A 232 -13.59 -11.91 7.68
CA ASP A 232 -14.44 -12.20 6.51
C ASP A 232 -15.65 -13.08 6.88
N TRP A 233 -15.48 -14.07 7.75
CA TRP A 233 -16.56 -14.93 8.25
C TRP A 233 -17.70 -14.14 8.91
N VAL A 234 -17.39 -13.13 9.72
CA VAL A 234 -18.44 -12.32 10.37
C VAL A 234 -19.03 -11.25 9.45
N SER A 235 -18.44 -11.02 8.28
CA SER A 235 -18.89 -9.97 7.35
C SER A 235 -20.15 -10.40 6.60
N ALA A 236 -21.17 -9.54 6.61
CA ALA A 236 -22.40 -9.71 5.84
C ALA A 236 -23.02 -8.37 5.41
N THR A 237 -23.69 -8.35 4.25
CA THR A 237 -24.56 -7.26 3.77
C THR A 237 -26.03 -7.60 3.92
N ASP A 238 -26.38 -8.89 3.94
CA ASP A 238 -27.74 -9.37 4.03
C ASP A 238 -27.76 -10.69 4.80
N ILE A 239 -28.84 -10.92 5.54
CA ILE A 239 -29.10 -12.14 6.29
C ILE A 239 -30.39 -12.76 5.76
N ARG A 240 -30.38 -14.08 5.54
CA ARG A 240 -31.55 -14.85 5.16
C ARG A 240 -31.71 -16.03 6.10
N VAL A 241 -32.90 -16.18 6.66
CA VAL A 241 -33.29 -17.33 7.47
C VAL A 241 -34.28 -18.15 6.66
N VAL A 242 -34.08 -19.46 6.60
CA VAL A 242 -34.94 -20.40 5.87
C VAL A 242 -35.42 -21.46 6.85
N PHE A 243 -36.73 -21.51 7.09
CA PHE A 243 -37.38 -22.56 7.85
C PHE A 243 -37.76 -23.68 6.89
N SER A 244 -37.26 -24.90 7.11
CA SER A 244 -37.40 -26.01 6.16
C SER A 244 -38.34 -27.11 6.65
N ARG A 245 -38.29 -27.45 7.94
CA ARG A 245 -39.13 -28.50 8.52
C ARG A 245 -39.69 -28.07 9.88
N PRO A 246 -41.01 -28.14 10.10
CA PRO A 246 -41.61 -27.92 11.41
C PRO A 246 -41.47 -29.17 12.29
N HIS A 247 -41.77 -29.05 13.59
CA HIS A 247 -42.20 -30.21 14.35
C HIS A 247 -43.67 -30.53 14.02
N LEU A 248 -43.96 -31.80 13.73
CA LEU A 248 -45.33 -32.23 13.46
C LEU A 248 -46.02 -32.65 14.75
N LEU A 249 -47.34 -32.46 14.83
CA LEU A 249 -48.10 -32.72 16.04
C LEU A 249 -48.07 -34.19 16.48
N ARG A 250 -47.92 -35.12 15.53
CA ARG A 250 -47.68 -36.56 15.78
C ARG A 250 -46.43 -36.85 16.64
N ASP A 251 -45.47 -35.92 16.70
CA ASP A 251 -44.29 -36.07 17.55
C ASP A 251 -44.60 -35.79 19.04
N LEU A 252 -45.71 -35.12 19.37
CA LEU A 252 -46.18 -34.98 20.77
C LEU A 252 -46.74 -36.29 21.36
N ASP A 253 -47.37 -37.13 20.53
CA ASP A 253 -47.98 -38.40 20.98
C ASP A 253 -46.94 -39.49 21.29
N ARG A 254 -45.73 -39.38 20.72
CA ARG A 254 -44.70 -40.41 20.82
C ARG A 254 -44.04 -40.50 22.19
N HIS A 255 -44.27 -39.52 23.07
CA HIS A 255 -43.83 -39.52 24.47
C HIS A 255 -44.82 -40.17 25.45
N TYR A 256 -45.99 -40.64 25.00
CA TYR A 256 -47.07 -41.10 25.89
C TYR A 256 -47.69 -42.46 25.52
N ASN A 257 -46.95 -43.36 24.87
CA ASN A 257 -47.42 -44.75 24.75
C ASN A 257 -47.07 -45.56 26.01
N GLY A 258 -47.81 -45.28 27.08
CA GLY A 258 -48.09 -46.19 28.17
C GLY A 258 -49.61 -46.35 28.29
N ARG A 259 -50.13 -47.50 27.83
CA ARG A 259 -51.47 -48.08 28.11
C ARG A 259 -52.66 -47.10 28.12
N ASP A 260 -53.42 -47.05 27.04
CA ASP A 260 -54.72 -47.74 26.98
C ASP A 260 -55.44 -47.45 25.66
N GLY A 261 -56.02 -48.51 25.10
CA GLY A 261 -56.72 -48.50 23.83
C GLY A 261 -58.10 -47.84 23.91
N LYS A 262 -58.16 -46.52 23.72
CA LYS A 262 -59.35 -45.83 23.22
C LYS A 262 -58.99 -44.96 22.03
N GLN A 263 -58.97 -45.63 20.88
CA GLN A 263 -58.95 -45.03 19.56
C GLN A 263 -60.36 -44.53 19.25
N GLU A 264 -60.67 -43.24 19.41
CA GLU A 264 -61.79 -42.59 18.72
C GLU A 264 -61.69 -41.05 18.84
N GLU A 265 -61.78 -40.36 17.70
CA GLU A 265 -61.94 -38.89 17.51
C GLU A 265 -60.74 -37.92 17.57
N ILE A 266 -59.53 -38.30 17.15
CA ILE A 266 -58.48 -37.30 16.81
C ILE A 266 -57.88 -37.58 15.43
N SER A 267 -58.72 -37.67 14.39
CA SER A 267 -58.24 -38.04 13.05
C SER A 267 -58.95 -37.36 11.87
N MET A 268 -59.32 -36.08 11.96
CA MET A 268 -59.80 -35.30 10.79
C MET A 268 -59.44 -33.80 10.80
N ILE A 269 -58.33 -33.39 11.40
CA ILE A 269 -57.73 -32.08 11.07
C ILE A 269 -56.36 -32.39 10.50
N GLN A 270 -56.21 -32.22 9.19
CA GLN A 270 -54.91 -32.24 8.53
C GLN A 270 -53.97 -31.32 9.32
N ASP A 271 -52.90 -31.89 9.90
CA ASP A 271 -52.02 -31.21 10.85
C ASP A 271 -51.41 -29.95 10.22
N SER A 272 -52.12 -28.83 10.36
CA SER A 272 -51.67 -27.54 9.84
C SER A 272 -50.59 -27.01 10.77
N TYR A 273 -49.44 -26.67 10.21
CA TYR A 273 -48.36 -26.02 10.95
C TYR A 273 -48.11 -24.61 10.38
N HIS A 274 -47.54 -23.75 11.22
CA HIS A 274 -47.12 -22.41 10.84
C HIS A 274 -45.87 -22.05 11.64
N TYR A 275 -45.13 -21.05 11.17
CA TYR A 275 -44.01 -20.46 11.89
C TYR A 275 -44.44 -19.09 12.41
N ALA A 276 -44.16 -18.81 13.68
CA ALA A 276 -44.41 -17.50 14.27
C ALA A 276 -43.20 -17.02 15.08
N VAL A 277 -42.78 -15.78 14.85
CA VAL A 277 -41.58 -15.17 15.43
C VAL A 277 -41.94 -13.82 16.02
N ALA A 278 -41.57 -13.61 17.29
CA ALA A 278 -41.75 -12.36 18.02
C ALA A 278 -40.66 -11.33 17.75
N ASP A 279 -39.41 -11.78 17.61
CA ASP A 279 -38.28 -10.85 17.51
C ASP A 279 -37.16 -11.47 16.69
N PHE A 280 -36.65 -10.70 15.74
CA PHE A 280 -35.53 -11.02 14.88
C PHE A 280 -34.44 -9.97 15.04
N GLN A 281 -33.34 -10.39 15.65
CA GLN A 281 -32.21 -9.51 15.90
C GLN A 281 -30.99 -9.93 15.10
N VAL A 282 -30.29 -8.92 14.58
CA VAL A 282 -28.99 -9.07 13.92
C VAL A 282 -28.03 -8.15 14.65
N GLY A 283 -27.36 -8.70 15.67
CA GLY A 283 -26.43 -7.97 16.51
C GLY A 283 -25.07 -7.86 15.85
N GLY A 284 -24.57 -6.64 15.68
CA GLY A 284 -23.26 -6.42 15.09
C GLY A 284 -22.87 -4.95 15.08
N ARG A 285 -21.81 -4.65 14.35
CA ARG A 285 -21.34 -3.28 14.13
C ARG A 285 -21.05 -3.02 12.67
N CYS A 286 -21.13 -1.75 12.28
CA CYS A 286 -20.78 -1.30 10.94
C CYS A 286 -19.31 -1.68 10.62
N LYS A 287 -19.06 -2.33 9.48
CA LYS A 287 -17.69 -2.68 9.06
C LYS A 287 -16.95 -1.45 8.55
N CYS A 288 -16.01 -0.94 9.34
CA CYS A 288 -15.17 0.22 8.99
C CYS A 288 -13.66 -0.03 9.18
N ASN A 289 -13.24 -1.30 9.35
CA ASN A 289 -11.84 -1.71 9.50
C ASN A 289 -11.06 -0.96 10.60
N GLY A 290 -11.75 -0.48 11.64
CA GLY A 290 -11.12 0.25 12.75
C GLY A 290 -10.71 1.70 12.43
N HIS A 291 -11.23 2.27 11.33
CA HIS A 291 -10.90 3.62 10.84
C HIS A 291 -12.10 4.58 10.87
N ALA A 292 -13.20 4.23 11.53
CA ALA A 292 -14.32 5.13 11.74
C ALA A 292 -15.06 4.78 13.04
N SER A 293 -15.51 5.80 13.75
CA SER A 293 -16.28 5.69 14.98
C SER A 293 -17.78 5.61 14.76
N CYS A 294 -18.28 5.93 13.57
CA CYS A 294 -19.69 5.86 13.24
C CYS A 294 -19.92 5.64 11.73
N CYS A 295 -21.17 5.27 11.40
CA CYS A 295 -21.68 5.22 10.05
C CYS A 295 -22.71 6.34 9.84
N VAL A 296 -22.64 7.01 8.70
CA VAL A 296 -23.53 8.10 8.30
C VAL A 296 -24.17 7.80 6.96
N LYS A 297 -25.31 8.44 6.66
CA LYS A 297 -25.90 8.34 5.32
C LYS A 297 -25.23 9.34 4.38
N ASP A 298 -24.85 8.88 3.20
CA ASP A 298 -24.32 9.74 2.15
C ASP A 298 -25.43 10.56 1.47
N LYS A 299 -25.06 11.40 0.49
CA LYS A 299 -26.01 12.23 -0.27
C LYS A 299 -27.03 11.41 -1.08
N ALA A 300 -26.74 10.14 -1.36
CA ALA A 300 -27.63 9.22 -2.05
C ALA A 300 -28.48 8.38 -1.07
N GLY A 301 -28.35 8.61 0.25
CA GLY A 301 -29.07 7.89 1.30
C GLY A 301 -28.44 6.55 1.70
N ASN A 302 -27.30 6.17 1.13
CA ASN A 302 -26.61 4.93 1.46
C ASN A 302 -25.84 5.07 2.77
N LEU A 303 -25.91 4.05 3.62
CA LEU A 303 -25.10 4.02 4.84
C LEU A 303 -23.63 3.77 4.47
N VAL A 304 -22.72 4.61 4.94
CA VAL A 304 -21.27 4.53 4.72
C VAL A 304 -20.51 4.90 5.99
N CYS A 305 -19.25 4.46 6.12
CA CYS A 305 -18.41 4.85 7.26
C CYS A 305 -17.96 6.31 7.15
N ASP A 306 -17.93 7.06 8.27
CA ASP A 306 -17.25 8.36 8.33
C ASP A 306 -15.73 8.16 8.49
N CYS A 307 -15.06 7.85 7.38
CA CYS A 307 -13.67 7.42 7.38
C CYS A 307 -12.66 8.47 7.86
N LYS A 308 -11.91 8.10 8.90
CA LYS A 308 -10.74 8.80 9.48
C LYS A 308 -9.42 8.16 9.02
N HIS A 309 -8.30 8.51 9.65
CA HIS A 309 -6.98 7.91 9.39
C HIS A 309 -6.52 8.03 7.93
N ASN A 310 -6.98 9.07 7.22
CA ASN A 310 -6.78 9.26 5.79
C ASN A 310 -7.24 8.07 4.92
N THR A 311 -8.26 7.35 5.35
CA THR A 311 -8.88 6.24 4.61
C THR A 311 -10.14 6.70 3.87
N ALA A 312 -10.56 5.93 2.87
CA ALA A 312 -11.69 6.20 2.01
C ALA A 312 -12.37 4.89 1.61
N GLY A 313 -13.50 4.99 0.93
CA GLY A 313 -14.34 3.84 0.57
C GLY A 313 -15.44 3.58 1.59
N PRO A 314 -16.45 2.77 1.24
CA PRO A 314 -17.60 2.53 2.10
C PRO A 314 -17.24 1.81 3.41
N GLU A 315 -16.19 0.97 3.42
CA GLU A 315 -15.67 0.26 4.59
C GLU A 315 -14.33 0.84 5.11
N CYS A 316 -13.92 2.02 4.62
CA CYS A 316 -12.58 2.57 4.88
C CYS A 316 -11.45 1.61 4.46
N ASP A 317 -11.67 0.91 3.34
CA ASP A 317 -10.90 -0.21 2.79
C ASP A 317 -9.76 0.22 1.84
N LYS A 318 -9.60 1.52 1.63
CA LYS A 318 -8.54 2.09 0.78
C LYS A 318 -8.03 3.41 1.33
N CYS A 319 -6.84 3.82 0.91
CA CYS A 319 -6.30 5.13 1.27
C CYS A 319 -6.95 6.27 0.47
N LYS A 320 -7.11 7.44 1.10
CA LYS A 320 -7.50 8.69 0.43
C LYS A 320 -6.48 9.01 -0.68
N PRO A 321 -6.91 9.72 -1.74
CA PRO A 321 -5.99 10.24 -2.74
C PRO A 321 -4.81 10.96 -2.10
N PHE A 322 -3.62 10.80 -2.67
CA PHE A 322 -2.36 11.36 -2.20
C PHE A 322 -1.78 10.73 -0.91
N HIS A 323 -2.44 9.75 -0.31
CA HIS A 323 -1.98 9.05 0.90
C HIS A 323 -1.49 7.62 0.59
N TYR A 324 -0.60 7.50 -0.38
CA TYR A 324 -0.10 6.21 -0.88
C TYR A 324 1.37 5.97 -0.51
N ASP A 325 1.83 6.49 0.62
CA ASP A 325 3.22 6.32 1.04
C ASP A 325 3.51 4.93 1.62
N ARG A 326 2.51 4.29 2.23
CA ARG A 326 2.54 2.87 2.63
C ARG A 326 1.25 2.15 2.22
N PRO A 327 1.24 0.80 2.16
CA PRO A 327 0.02 0.04 1.89
C PRO A 327 -1.08 0.33 2.92
N TRP A 328 -2.34 0.25 2.49
CA TRP A 328 -3.47 0.23 3.41
C TRP A 328 -3.45 -1.03 4.27
N GLN A 329 -3.81 -0.90 5.55
CA GLN A 329 -3.99 -2.02 6.48
C GLN A 329 -5.12 -1.67 7.46
N ARG A 330 -5.86 -2.69 7.89
CA ARG A 330 -6.86 -2.58 8.96
C ARG A 330 -6.21 -2.14 10.27
N ALA A 331 -6.89 -1.29 11.05
CA ALA A 331 -6.40 -0.91 12.38
C ALA A 331 -6.52 -2.08 13.37
N THR A 332 -5.49 -2.27 14.20
CA THR A 332 -5.46 -3.25 15.29
C THR A 332 -5.60 -2.54 16.63
N ALA A 333 -5.74 -3.28 17.73
CA ALA A 333 -5.76 -2.69 19.06
C ALA A 333 -4.47 -1.90 19.40
N ARG A 334 -3.34 -2.22 18.75
CA ARG A 334 -2.02 -1.61 19.01
C ARG A 334 -1.67 -0.51 18.02
N GLU A 335 -1.98 -0.71 16.74
CA GLU A 335 -1.57 0.17 15.65
C GLU A 335 -2.79 0.63 14.85
N ALA A 336 -2.95 1.95 14.71
CA ALA A 336 -4.06 2.55 13.97
C ALA A 336 -3.97 2.38 12.46
N ASN A 337 -2.78 2.06 11.94
CA ASN A 337 -2.51 1.78 10.53
C ASN A 337 -3.06 2.83 9.57
N GLU A 338 -2.87 4.10 9.90
CA GLU A 338 -3.33 5.23 9.10
C GLU A 338 -2.60 5.33 7.75
N CYS A 339 -3.30 5.86 6.75
CA CYS A 339 -2.68 6.11 5.46
C CYS A 339 -1.82 7.36 5.51
N LEU A 340 -0.58 7.23 5.03
CA LEU A 340 0.42 8.30 5.08
C LEU A 340 0.49 9.08 3.77
N ALA A 341 0.51 10.41 3.89
CA ALA A 341 0.64 11.32 2.77
C ALA A 341 1.98 11.15 2.05
N CYS A 342 1.95 11.17 0.72
CA CYS A 342 3.17 11.14 -0.08
C CYS A 342 3.97 12.45 0.07
N SER A 343 5.26 12.33 0.36
CA SER A 343 6.15 13.49 0.39
C SER A 343 6.52 13.93 -1.04
N CYS A 344 5.94 15.02 -1.52
CA CYS A 344 6.18 15.55 -2.87
C CYS A 344 6.69 16.99 -2.90
N ASN A 345 7.18 17.52 -1.77
CA ASN A 345 7.66 18.89 -1.63
C ASN A 345 6.70 19.96 -2.20
N LEU A 346 5.37 19.74 -2.08
CA LEU A 346 4.34 20.62 -2.63
C LEU A 346 4.42 20.85 -4.15
N HIS A 347 5.02 19.91 -4.88
CA HIS A 347 5.22 19.98 -6.33
C HIS A 347 4.39 18.96 -7.11
N ALA A 348 3.68 18.06 -6.43
CA ALA A 348 2.72 17.16 -7.05
C ALA A 348 1.45 17.08 -6.19
N ARG A 349 0.31 16.85 -6.85
CA ARG A 349 -0.99 16.58 -6.19
C ARG A 349 -1.41 15.12 -6.26
N ARG A 350 -0.64 14.30 -6.97
CA ARG A 350 -0.91 12.88 -7.19
C ARG A 350 0.36 12.11 -6.89
N CYS A 351 0.19 10.93 -6.32
CA CYS A 351 1.26 9.97 -6.13
C CYS A 351 0.73 8.56 -6.39
N ARG A 352 1.63 7.60 -6.46
CA ARG A 352 1.33 6.17 -6.49
C ARG A 352 2.22 5.45 -5.49
N PHE A 353 1.77 4.29 -5.04
CA PHE A 353 2.58 3.39 -4.24
C PHE A 353 3.52 2.55 -5.11
N ASN A 354 4.68 2.19 -4.58
CA ASN A 354 5.61 1.22 -5.16
C ASN A 354 6.11 0.25 -4.08
N MET A 355 5.78 -1.04 -4.22
CA MET A 355 6.13 -2.09 -3.26
C MET A 355 7.64 -2.35 -3.16
N GLU A 356 8.40 -2.24 -4.25
CA GLU A 356 9.84 -2.48 -4.23
C GLU A 356 10.57 -1.41 -3.41
N LEU A 357 10.21 -0.14 -3.65
CA LEU A 357 10.77 0.99 -2.88
C LEU A 357 10.40 0.89 -1.40
N TYR A 358 9.17 0.46 -1.10
CA TYR A 358 8.74 0.23 0.28
C TYR A 358 9.60 -0.82 0.98
N LYS A 359 9.84 -1.97 0.33
CA LYS A 359 10.74 -3.01 0.87
C LYS A 359 12.16 -2.49 1.08
N LEU A 360 12.72 -1.80 0.09
CA LEU A 360 14.08 -1.21 0.17
C LEU A 360 14.22 -0.15 1.27
N SER A 361 13.15 0.58 1.58
CA SER A 361 13.12 1.56 2.68
C SER A 361 13.03 0.95 4.09
N GLY A 362 12.99 -0.38 4.20
CA GLY A 362 12.71 -1.08 5.45
C GLY A 362 11.25 -0.96 5.89
N ARG A 363 10.31 -1.01 4.92
CA ARG A 363 8.86 -0.86 5.12
C ARG A 363 8.47 0.48 5.76
N LYS A 364 9.13 1.56 5.35
CA LYS A 364 8.84 2.93 5.83
C LYS A 364 8.08 3.77 4.79
N SER A 365 8.57 3.83 3.55
CA SER A 365 8.00 4.68 2.50
C SER A 365 8.18 4.08 1.11
N GLY A 366 7.08 3.94 0.39
CA GLY A 366 6.97 3.48 -1.00
C GLY A 366 6.31 4.49 -1.94
N GLY A 367 5.94 5.68 -1.47
CA GLY A 367 5.25 6.69 -2.27
C GLY A 367 6.14 7.29 -3.38
N VAL A 368 5.58 7.45 -4.57
CA VAL A 368 6.22 8.06 -5.74
C VAL A 368 5.32 9.14 -6.31
N CYS A 369 5.82 10.37 -6.38
CA CYS A 369 5.08 11.51 -6.91
C CYS A 369 4.89 11.41 -8.42
N LEU A 370 3.75 11.91 -8.90
CA LEU A 370 3.39 11.91 -10.31
C LEU A 370 3.29 13.34 -10.82
N ASN A 371 3.82 13.58 -12.02
CA ASN A 371 3.77 14.87 -12.71
C ASN A 371 4.31 16.03 -11.85
N CYS A 372 5.57 15.91 -11.42
CA CYS A 372 6.25 16.99 -10.70
C CYS A 372 6.16 18.32 -11.47
N ARG A 373 5.58 19.32 -10.81
CA ARG A 373 5.43 20.69 -11.32
C ARG A 373 6.64 21.53 -10.91
N HIS A 374 6.62 22.81 -11.29
CA HIS A 374 7.64 23.77 -10.85
C HIS A 374 9.07 23.41 -11.29
N ASN A 375 9.18 22.74 -12.44
CA ASN A 375 10.45 22.29 -13.03
C ASN A 375 11.28 21.39 -12.11
N THR A 376 10.61 20.68 -11.21
CA THR A 376 11.22 19.68 -10.34
C THR A 376 11.09 18.28 -10.94
N ALA A 377 11.92 17.36 -10.46
CA ALA A 377 12.00 15.99 -10.90
C ALA A 377 12.39 15.06 -9.73
N GLY A 378 12.33 13.76 -9.97
CA GLY A 378 12.63 12.72 -9.00
C GLY A 378 11.41 12.20 -8.24
N ARG A 379 11.63 11.14 -7.46
CA ARG A 379 10.59 10.42 -6.70
C ARG A 379 9.72 11.33 -5.83
N HIS A 380 10.35 12.30 -5.18
CA HIS A 380 9.73 13.25 -4.24
C HIS A 380 9.70 14.68 -4.79
N CYS A 381 9.94 14.86 -6.10
CA CYS A 381 10.11 16.19 -6.70
C CYS A 381 11.19 17.02 -5.97
N HIS A 382 12.31 16.38 -5.60
CA HIS A 382 13.30 16.93 -4.66
C HIS A 382 14.54 17.52 -5.34
N TYR A 383 14.65 17.41 -6.67
CA TYR A 383 15.72 18.06 -7.45
C TYR A 383 15.14 18.71 -8.70
N CYS A 384 15.94 19.53 -9.38
CA CYS A 384 15.50 20.25 -10.57
C CYS A 384 15.60 19.39 -11.83
N LYS A 385 14.62 19.54 -12.73
CA LYS A 385 14.64 18.90 -14.05
C LYS A 385 15.84 19.39 -14.85
N GLU A 386 16.33 18.58 -15.79
CA GLU A 386 17.35 18.99 -16.75
C GLU A 386 17.00 20.31 -17.45
N GLY A 387 17.99 21.21 -17.57
CA GLY A 387 17.79 22.58 -18.02
C GLY A 387 17.40 23.57 -16.92
N PHE A 388 17.31 23.11 -15.66
CA PHE A 388 17.11 23.93 -14.47
C PHE A 388 18.15 23.58 -13.38
N TYR A 389 18.42 24.53 -12.50
CA TYR A 389 19.29 24.38 -11.34
C TYR A 389 18.61 24.89 -10.06
N ARG A 390 19.13 24.45 -8.92
CA ARG A 390 18.58 24.71 -7.58
C ARG A 390 18.93 26.13 -7.12
N ASP A 391 17.91 26.94 -6.83
CA ASP A 391 18.08 28.26 -6.20
C ASP A 391 18.11 28.13 -4.67
N LEU A 392 19.31 28.01 -4.10
CA LEU A 392 19.51 27.80 -2.66
C LEU A 392 18.93 28.91 -1.77
N THR A 393 18.59 30.09 -2.31
CA THR A 393 17.93 31.17 -1.55
C THR A 393 16.48 30.83 -1.16
N LYS A 394 15.89 29.80 -1.77
CA LYS A 394 14.50 29.37 -1.54
C LYS A 394 14.47 27.93 -1.01
N PRO A 395 13.52 27.55 -0.14
CA PRO A 395 13.38 26.17 0.28
C PRO A 395 12.95 25.28 -0.89
N ILE A 396 13.23 23.96 -0.81
CA ILE A 396 12.90 23.01 -1.88
C ILE A 396 11.40 22.95 -2.16
N THR A 397 10.54 23.26 -1.19
CA THR A 397 9.08 23.27 -1.34
C THR A 397 8.54 24.48 -2.12
N HIS A 398 9.38 25.48 -2.39
CA HIS A 398 8.96 26.72 -3.03
C HIS A 398 8.69 26.55 -4.53
N ARG A 399 7.65 27.19 -5.07
CA ARG A 399 7.28 27.13 -6.50
C ARG A 399 8.38 27.55 -7.49
N LYS A 400 9.33 28.36 -7.03
CA LYS A 400 10.50 28.82 -7.79
C LYS A 400 11.82 28.25 -7.25
N ALA A 401 11.81 27.09 -6.59
CA ALA A 401 13.02 26.45 -6.08
C ALA A 401 14.01 26.05 -7.19
N CYS A 402 13.50 25.89 -8.42
CA CYS A 402 14.27 25.60 -9.63
C CYS A 402 14.26 26.77 -10.61
N ARG A 403 15.44 27.25 -10.96
CA ARG A 403 15.70 28.35 -11.89
C ARG A 403 16.23 27.82 -13.22
N ALA A 404 15.82 28.40 -14.33
CA ALA A 404 16.23 27.97 -15.66
C ALA A 404 17.74 28.21 -15.89
N CYS A 405 18.37 27.30 -16.63
CA CYS A 405 19.73 27.47 -17.11
C CYS A 405 19.73 28.45 -18.30
N ASP A 406 20.18 29.69 -18.10
CA ASP A 406 20.28 30.68 -19.17
C ASP A 406 21.61 30.56 -19.93
N CYS A 407 21.94 29.35 -20.40
CA CYS A 407 23.21 29.09 -21.10
C CYS A 407 23.26 29.83 -22.45
N HIS A 408 24.34 30.59 -22.67
CA HIS A 408 24.51 31.41 -23.86
C HIS A 408 24.55 30.53 -25.12
N PRO A 409 23.71 30.79 -26.15
CA PRO A 409 23.51 29.89 -27.29
C PRO A 409 24.78 29.67 -28.11
N VAL A 410 25.67 30.66 -28.14
CA VAL A 410 26.95 30.60 -28.87
C VAL A 410 28.11 30.16 -27.97
N GLY A 411 28.09 30.56 -26.70
CA GLY A 411 29.24 30.42 -25.78
C GLY A 411 29.24 29.11 -24.99
N ALA A 412 28.07 28.50 -24.80
CA ALA A 412 27.93 27.19 -24.18
C ALA A 412 27.95 26.06 -25.23
N ALA A 413 28.46 24.89 -24.82
CA ALA A 413 28.43 23.66 -25.60
C ALA A 413 27.09 22.91 -25.47
N GLY A 414 26.24 23.29 -24.50
CA GLY A 414 24.94 22.66 -24.26
C GLY A 414 24.01 23.54 -23.41
N LYS A 415 22.72 23.19 -23.41
CA LYS A 415 21.67 23.93 -22.67
C LYS A 415 21.48 23.45 -21.22
N THR A 416 22.05 22.30 -20.87
CA THR A 416 21.96 21.71 -19.52
C THR A 416 23.11 22.22 -18.66
N CYS A 417 22.80 23.00 -17.64
CA CYS A 417 23.76 23.45 -16.64
C CYS A 417 23.85 22.48 -15.45
N ASN A 418 24.87 22.65 -14.61
CA ASN A 418 25.02 21.92 -13.36
C ASN A 418 23.84 22.24 -12.42
N GLN A 419 23.14 21.22 -11.92
CA GLN A 419 21.92 21.39 -11.11
C GLN A 419 22.16 22.07 -9.76
N THR A 420 23.38 22.05 -9.23
CA THR A 420 23.72 22.67 -7.94
C THR A 420 24.26 24.08 -8.11
N THR A 421 25.18 24.28 -9.05
CA THR A 421 25.88 25.57 -9.22
C THR A 421 25.29 26.47 -10.29
N GLY A 422 24.46 25.94 -11.20
CA GLY A 422 23.98 26.66 -12.38
C GLY A 422 25.02 26.84 -13.48
N GLN A 423 26.24 26.29 -13.33
CA GLN A 423 27.32 26.46 -14.30
C GLN A 423 26.99 25.74 -15.61
N CYS A 424 26.95 26.48 -16.71
CA CYS A 424 26.81 25.96 -18.05
C CYS A 424 28.13 25.36 -18.57
N PRO A 425 28.07 24.35 -19.45
CA PRO A 425 29.27 23.79 -20.07
C PRO A 425 29.83 24.76 -21.11
N CYS A 426 30.84 25.55 -20.74
CA CYS A 426 31.40 26.59 -21.63
C CYS A 426 32.31 26.00 -22.71
N LYS A 427 32.30 26.62 -23.90
CA LYS A 427 33.26 26.33 -24.98
C LYS A 427 34.65 26.84 -24.63
N ASP A 428 35.65 26.40 -25.37
CA ASP A 428 37.05 26.79 -25.18
C ASP A 428 37.21 28.32 -25.22
N GLY A 429 37.92 28.87 -24.23
CA GLY A 429 38.14 30.31 -24.11
C GLY A 429 36.93 31.11 -23.61
N VAL A 430 35.79 30.48 -23.30
CA VAL A 430 34.59 31.12 -22.76
C VAL A 430 34.48 30.89 -21.24
N THR A 431 33.99 31.87 -20.50
CA THR A 431 33.78 31.81 -19.04
C THR A 431 32.48 32.49 -18.61
N GLY A 432 32.20 32.47 -17.30
CA GLY A 432 30.94 32.93 -16.69
C GLY A 432 29.94 31.78 -16.46
N VAL A 433 29.01 31.96 -15.51
CA VAL A 433 28.02 30.93 -15.15
C VAL A 433 27.18 30.51 -16.36
N THR A 434 26.82 31.49 -17.20
CA THR A 434 26.04 31.30 -18.42
C THR A 434 26.90 31.21 -19.70
N CYS A 435 28.23 31.20 -19.58
CA CYS A 435 29.16 31.20 -20.73
C CYS A 435 28.99 32.41 -21.67
N ASN A 436 28.82 33.60 -21.10
CA ASN A 436 28.47 34.83 -21.82
C ASN A 436 29.67 35.75 -22.11
N ARG A 437 30.90 35.39 -21.74
CA ARG A 437 32.09 36.24 -21.93
C ARG A 437 33.35 35.43 -22.20
N CYS A 438 34.33 36.01 -22.88
CA CYS A 438 35.64 35.38 -23.06
C CYS A 438 36.46 35.40 -21.77
N ALA A 439 37.26 34.36 -21.56
CA ALA A 439 38.23 34.29 -20.48
C ALA A 439 39.36 35.31 -20.69
N LYS A 440 40.10 35.62 -19.62
CA LYS A 440 41.27 36.51 -19.70
C LYS A 440 42.28 35.95 -20.71
N GLY A 441 42.79 36.78 -21.62
CA GLY A 441 43.69 36.38 -22.71
C GLY A 441 42.99 35.88 -23.98
N TYR A 442 41.65 35.99 -24.05
CA TYR A 442 40.86 35.68 -25.23
C TYR A 442 40.05 36.89 -25.69
N GLN A 443 39.80 37.00 -26.99
CA GLN A 443 38.93 38.01 -27.62
C GLN A 443 37.80 37.35 -28.41
N GLN A 444 36.67 38.07 -28.56
CA GLN A 444 35.51 37.56 -29.29
C GLN A 444 35.81 37.45 -30.79
N SER A 445 35.44 36.32 -31.38
CA SER A 445 35.50 36.08 -32.81
C SER A 445 34.11 36.20 -33.43
N ARG A 446 34.04 36.32 -34.77
CA ARG A 446 32.77 36.30 -35.51
C ARG A 446 32.21 34.89 -35.74
N SER A 447 32.93 33.84 -35.34
CA SER A 447 32.52 32.45 -35.55
C SER A 447 31.60 31.96 -34.43
N PRO A 448 30.38 31.47 -34.75
CA PRO A 448 29.50 30.84 -33.76
C PRO A 448 30.06 29.53 -33.19
N VAL A 449 30.98 28.87 -33.91
CA VAL A 449 31.58 27.59 -33.50
C VAL A 449 32.68 27.83 -32.47
N ALA A 450 33.58 28.80 -32.73
CA ALA A 450 34.69 29.18 -31.86
C ALA A 450 34.60 30.65 -31.48
N PRO A 451 33.73 31.03 -30.51
CA PRO A 451 33.41 32.43 -30.23
C PRO A 451 34.51 33.21 -29.50
N CYS A 452 35.48 32.54 -28.89
CA CYS A 452 36.60 33.18 -28.20
C CYS A 452 37.92 32.58 -28.70
N ILE A 453 38.81 33.43 -29.21
CA ILE A 453 40.15 33.04 -29.69
C ILE A 453 41.22 33.67 -28.81
N LYS A 454 42.35 32.99 -28.62
CA LYS A 454 43.47 33.53 -27.83
C LYS A 454 44.03 34.78 -28.50
N ILE A 455 44.34 35.80 -27.71
CA ILE A 455 45.06 36.98 -28.19
C ILE A 455 46.49 36.54 -28.52
N PRO A 456 46.99 36.73 -29.75
CA PRO A 456 48.37 36.43 -30.08
C PRO A 456 49.29 37.30 -29.21
N ALA A 457 50.21 36.69 -28.47
CA ALA A 457 51.30 37.43 -27.88
C ALA A 457 52.25 37.83 -29.01
N VAL A 458 52.35 39.13 -29.31
CA VAL A 458 53.40 39.66 -30.20
C VAL A 458 54.70 39.58 -29.40
N PRO A 459 55.69 38.76 -29.79
CA PRO A 459 57.02 38.84 -29.20
C PRO A 459 57.69 40.13 -29.70
N PRO A 460 58.45 40.86 -28.86
CA PRO A 460 59.36 41.86 -29.39
C PRO A 460 60.40 41.20 -30.29
N THR A 461 60.69 41.87 -31.39
CA THR A 461 61.59 41.48 -32.48
C THR A 461 62.97 41.08 -31.96
N SER A 462 63.41 39.86 -32.26
CA SER A 462 64.84 39.51 -32.23
C SER A 462 65.20 38.63 -33.41
N MET A 463 66.38 38.94 -33.94
CA MET A 463 66.91 38.61 -35.26
C MET A 463 67.00 37.12 -35.56
N VAL A 464 66.95 36.84 -36.86
CA VAL A 464 67.27 35.58 -37.53
C VAL A 464 68.63 35.04 -37.05
N SER A 465 68.66 33.77 -36.64
CA SER A 465 69.86 32.94 -36.81
C SER A 465 69.47 31.49 -37.06
N SER A 466 69.80 31.07 -38.28
CA SER A 466 70.23 29.73 -38.70
C SER A 466 69.49 28.49 -38.15
N THR A 467 68.68 27.92 -39.05
CA THR A 467 68.72 26.51 -39.47
C THR A 467 69.51 25.53 -38.59
N GLU A 468 68.78 24.62 -37.95
CA GLU A 468 69.14 23.19 -37.87
C GLU A 468 67.88 22.38 -37.50
N GLU A 469 67.23 21.81 -38.51
CA GLU A 469 66.62 20.48 -38.39
C GLU A 469 67.49 19.54 -39.24
N PRO A 470 67.58 18.22 -38.96
CA PRO A 470 66.64 17.43 -38.15
C PRO A 470 67.33 16.48 -37.14
N ALA A 471 66.82 16.38 -35.92
CA ALA A 471 66.99 15.14 -35.17
C ALA A 471 65.98 14.14 -35.73
N ASP A 472 66.51 13.16 -36.46
CA ASP A 472 65.80 12.02 -37.04
C ASP A 472 64.86 11.37 -36.00
N CYS A 473 63.58 11.76 -35.96
CA CYS A 473 62.56 11.04 -35.21
C CYS A 473 62.34 9.72 -36.00
N GLU A 474 63.19 8.71 -35.82
CA GLU A 474 63.01 7.36 -36.36
C GLU A 474 61.72 6.72 -35.80
N SER A 475 60.59 7.10 -36.40
CA SER A 475 59.33 6.36 -36.52
C SER A 475 58.76 5.62 -35.29
N TYR A 476 58.33 6.32 -34.22
CA TYR A 476 57.48 5.74 -33.16
C TYR A 476 56.03 6.21 -33.09
N CYS A 477 55.49 6.63 -34.23
CA CYS A 477 54.05 6.68 -34.39
C CYS A 477 53.69 6.49 -35.85
N LYS A 478 53.44 5.25 -36.29
CA LYS A 478 52.41 5.03 -37.31
C LYS A 478 51.07 5.13 -36.58
N PRO A 479 50.36 6.27 -36.56
CA PRO A 479 48.93 6.20 -36.32
C PRO A 479 48.37 5.29 -37.42
N PRO A 480 47.69 4.18 -37.12
CA PRO A 480 46.89 3.56 -38.17
C PRO A 480 45.88 4.64 -38.58
N LYS A 481 45.85 4.98 -39.87
CA LYS A 481 44.77 5.80 -40.43
C LYS A 481 43.46 5.05 -40.16
N GLY A 482 42.79 5.38 -39.05
CA GLY A 482 41.56 4.72 -38.59
C GLY A 482 41.44 4.50 -37.07
N ASN A 483 40.22 4.19 -36.62
CA ASN A 483 39.91 3.86 -35.22
C ASN A 483 40.79 2.70 -34.70
N LEU A 484 41.69 2.97 -33.76
CA LEU A 484 42.59 1.98 -33.18
C LEU A 484 41.82 0.85 -32.47
N LYS A 485 41.64 -0.27 -33.17
CA LYS A 485 40.89 -1.43 -32.70
C LYS A 485 41.84 -2.47 -32.09
N ILE A 486 41.88 -2.57 -30.75
CA ILE A 486 42.68 -3.58 -30.04
C ILE A 486 42.09 -4.98 -30.32
N ASN A 487 42.83 -5.83 -31.01
CA ASN A 487 42.43 -7.21 -31.29
C ASN A 487 43.15 -8.21 -30.36
N MET A 488 42.70 -9.45 -30.37
CA MET A 488 43.27 -10.50 -29.51
C MET A 488 44.76 -10.72 -29.79
N LYS A 489 45.14 -10.74 -31.08
CA LYS A 489 46.52 -10.99 -31.51
C LYS A 489 47.50 -9.96 -30.95
N LYS A 490 47.14 -8.66 -30.96
CA LYS A 490 47.95 -7.60 -30.36
C LYS A 490 48.05 -7.72 -28.84
N TYR A 491 46.96 -8.08 -28.16
CA TYR A 491 46.94 -8.29 -26.72
C TYR A 491 47.79 -9.50 -26.29
N CYS A 492 47.75 -10.60 -27.04
CA CYS A 492 48.53 -11.81 -26.74
C CYS A 492 50.05 -11.61 -26.93
N LYS A 493 50.46 -10.74 -27.87
CA LYS A 493 51.88 -10.44 -28.16
C LYS A 493 52.59 -9.57 -27.12
N LYS A 494 51.87 -8.96 -26.19
CA LYS A 494 52.42 -8.07 -25.15
C LYS A 494 52.53 -8.80 -23.82
N ASP A 495 53.55 -8.49 -23.03
CA ASP A 495 53.79 -9.16 -21.74
C ASP A 495 52.90 -8.59 -20.64
N TYR A 496 52.58 -7.29 -20.71
CA TYR A 496 51.66 -6.64 -19.79
C TYR A 496 50.66 -5.73 -20.49
N ALA A 497 49.51 -5.54 -19.85
CA ALA A 497 48.44 -4.64 -20.29
C ALA A 497 47.73 -4.06 -19.07
N VAL A 498 47.94 -2.77 -18.81
CA VAL A 498 47.48 -2.09 -17.60
C VAL A 498 46.75 -0.78 -17.92
N GLN A 499 45.73 -0.49 -17.14
CA GLN A 499 45.09 0.82 -17.11
C GLN A 499 45.77 1.66 -16.04
N VAL A 500 46.32 2.80 -16.45
CA VAL A 500 47.04 3.73 -15.57
C VAL A 500 46.34 5.08 -15.54
N SER A 501 46.43 5.77 -14.41
CA SER A 501 46.04 7.17 -14.25
C SER A 501 47.30 7.99 -13.95
N VAL A 502 47.54 9.04 -14.71
CA VAL A 502 48.76 9.85 -14.55
C VAL A 502 48.56 10.86 -13.43
N LEU A 503 49.45 10.83 -12.44
CA LEU A 503 49.41 11.69 -11.25
C LEU A 503 50.38 12.86 -11.38
N ASP A 504 51.67 12.56 -11.57
CA ASP A 504 52.75 13.56 -11.61
C ASP A 504 53.83 13.23 -12.66
N MET A 505 54.69 14.20 -13.00
CA MET A 505 55.79 14.04 -13.94
C MET A 505 57.05 14.78 -13.47
N GLU A 506 58.18 14.06 -13.43
CA GLU A 506 59.51 14.58 -13.14
C GLU A 506 60.46 14.29 -14.32
N THR A 507 61.46 15.15 -14.54
CA THR A 507 62.52 14.91 -15.53
C THR A 507 63.79 14.44 -14.82
N VAL A 508 64.32 13.28 -15.20
CA VAL A 508 65.52 12.67 -14.62
C VAL A 508 66.48 12.31 -15.75
N GLY A 509 67.47 13.18 -16.01
CA GLY A 509 68.39 13.04 -17.15
C GLY A 509 67.65 13.05 -18.48
N ASP A 510 67.93 12.06 -19.33
CA ASP A 510 67.29 11.89 -20.65
C ASP A 510 65.88 11.24 -20.59
N TRP A 511 65.32 11.05 -19.40
CA TRP A 511 64.04 10.37 -19.19
C TRP A 511 63.02 11.26 -18.48
N ALA A 512 61.78 11.19 -18.95
CA ALA A 512 60.59 11.67 -18.24
C ALA A 512 60.03 10.53 -17.39
N LYS A 513 59.94 10.78 -16.08
CA LYS A 513 59.43 9.88 -15.05
C LYS A 513 58.01 10.29 -14.69
N PHE A 514 57.02 9.50 -15.08
CA PHE A 514 55.63 9.73 -14.69
C PHE A 514 55.27 8.88 -13.47
N THR A 515 54.74 9.51 -12.44
CA THR A 515 54.09 8.81 -11.33
C THR A 515 52.68 8.44 -11.77
N VAL A 516 52.40 7.15 -11.87
CA VAL A 516 51.13 6.63 -12.38
C VAL A 516 50.48 5.68 -11.39
N ASN A 517 49.17 5.80 -11.21
CA ASN A 517 48.38 4.86 -10.43
C ASN A 517 47.81 3.77 -11.35
N ILE A 518 48.18 2.51 -11.11
CA ILE A 518 47.65 1.35 -11.84
C ILE A 518 46.26 0.99 -11.30
N VAL A 519 45.24 1.41 -12.05
CA VAL A 519 43.82 1.22 -11.70
C VAL A 519 43.39 -0.23 -11.95
N SER A 520 43.89 -0.86 -13.01
CA SER A 520 43.52 -2.24 -13.37
C SER A 520 44.60 -2.93 -14.19
N VAL A 521 44.91 -4.17 -13.81
CA VAL A 521 45.82 -5.05 -14.53
C VAL A 521 45.00 -6.08 -15.32
N TYR A 522 45.12 -6.05 -16.64
CA TYR A 522 44.43 -6.99 -17.53
C TYR A 522 45.34 -8.16 -17.93
N LYS A 523 46.63 -7.89 -18.07
CA LYS A 523 47.67 -8.89 -18.33
C LYS A 523 48.94 -8.50 -17.58
N SER A 524 49.60 -9.48 -16.97
CA SER A 524 50.97 -9.36 -16.53
C SER A 524 51.64 -10.72 -16.58
N ARG A 525 52.85 -10.77 -17.13
CA ARG A 525 53.77 -11.90 -17.00
C ARG A 525 54.81 -11.70 -15.90
N ASP A 526 54.95 -10.46 -15.41
CA ASP A 526 55.85 -10.08 -14.32
C ASP A 526 55.04 -9.85 -13.03
N GLU A 527 55.44 -10.49 -11.94
CA GLU A 527 54.77 -10.39 -10.64
C GLU A 527 54.90 -9.02 -9.96
N ARG A 528 55.83 -8.17 -10.45
CA ARG A 528 56.06 -6.81 -9.93
C ARG A 528 54.97 -5.81 -10.31
N ILE A 529 54.16 -6.11 -11.33
CA ILE A 529 53.10 -5.21 -11.80
C ILE A 529 51.82 -5.46 -11.00
N LYS A 530 51.58 -4.63 -9.99
CA LYS A 530 50.41 -4.69 -9.10
C LYS A 530 49.61 -3.39 -9.17
N ARG A 531 48.40 -3.40 -8.61
CA ARG A 531 47.60 -2.16 -8.46
C ARG A 531 48.26 -1.27 -7.40
N GLY A 532 48.25 0.03 -7.63
CA GLY A 532 48.91 1.02 -6.78
C GLY A 532 49.78 1.96 -7.60
N ASP A 533 50.58 2.76 -6.90
CA ASP A 533 51.44 3.75 -7.53
C ASP A 533 52.73 3.10 -8.04
N GLN A 534 53.06 3.38 -9.30
CA GLN A 534 54.24 2.88 -9.97
C GLN A 534 54.78 3.95 -10.93
N PHE A 535 56.03 3.82 -11.35
CA PHE A 535 56.65 4.74 -12.29
C PHE A 535 56.49 4.26 -13.73
N LEU A 536 56.21 5.20 -14.63
CA LEU A 536 56.21 5.01 -16.08
C LEU A 536 57.29 5.92 -16.70
N TRP A 537 58.29 5.32 -17.32
CA TRP A 537 59.44 6.00 -17.91
C TRP A 537 59.28 6.16 -19.43
N ILE A 538 59.57 7.36 -19.93
CA ILE A 538 59.49 7.71 -21.36
C ILE A 538 60.73 8.53 -21.73
N ASN A 539 61.37 8.24 -22.85
CA ASN A 539 62.55 9.00 -23.25
C ASN A 539 62.16 10.45 -23.64
N MET A 540 62.97 11.43 -23.25
CA MET A 540 62.70 12.85 -23.54
C MET A 540 62.67 13.15 -25.04
N LYS A 541 63.45 12.42 -25.86
CA LYS A 541 63.41 12.55 -27.33
C LYS A 541 62.05 12.16 -27.91
N ASP A 542 61.44 11.11 -27.38
CA ASP A 542 60.10 10.65 -27.81
C ASP A 542 58.98 11.59 -27.33
N LEU A 543 59.12 12.14 -26.13
CA LEU A 543 58.19 13.13 -25.58
C LEU A 543 58.23 14.45 -26.38
N ALA A 544 59.42 14.87 -26.83
CA ALA A 544 59.61 16.04 -27.69
C ALA A 544 58.92 15.89 -29.06
N CYS A 545 58.94 14.69 -29.66
CA CYS A 545 58.18 14.38 -30.89
C CYS A 545 56.64 14.24 -30.64
N LYS A 546 56.13 14.58 -29.43
CA LYS A 546 54.72 14.48 -29.00
C LYS A 546 54.09 13.09 -29.15
N CYS A 547 54.88 12.02 -28.96
CA CYS A 547 54.41 10.63 -29.07
C CYS A 547 55.03 9.75 -27.96
N PRO A 548 54.29 9.34 -26.92
CA PRO A 548 52.83 9.45 -26.71
C PRO A 548 52.38 10.78 -26.10
N LYS A 549 51.20 11.26 -26.51
CA LYS A 549 50.55 12.45 -25.92
C LYS A 549 49.94 12.13 -24.56
N ILE A 550 50.76 12.19 -23.53
CA ILE A 550 50.32 12.03 -22.15
C ILE A 550 49.88 13.38 -21.59
N GLN A 551 48.72 13.37 -20.94
CA GLN A 551 48.17 14.52 -20.25
C GLN A 551 47.95 14.12 -18.79
N MET A 552 48.33 15.03 -17.89
CA MET A 552 48.11 14.88 -16.45
C MET A 552 46.64 14.57 -16.16
N THR A 553 46.38 13.80 -15.10
CA THR A 553 45.02 13.44 -14.60
C THR A 553 44.16 12.60 -15.54
N LYS A 554 44.65 12.25 -16.75
CA LYS A 554 43.94 11.37 -17.67
C LYS A 554 44.37 9.91 -17.50
N LYS A 555 43.45 9.02 -17.90
CA LYS A 555 43.66 7.57 -17.88
C LYS A 555 44.16 7.08 -19.22
N TYR A 556 45.09 6.15 -19.21
CA TYR A 556 45.69 5.55 -20.39
C TYR A 556 45.71 4.02 -20.27
N LEU A 557 45.61 3.34 -21.41
CA LEU A 557 45.99 1.94 -21.54
C LEU A 557 47.45 1.89 -21.98
N VAL A 558 48.27 1.21 -21.18
CA VAL A 558 49.67 0.94 -21.48
C VAL A 558 49.81 -0.56 -21.72
N MET A 559 50.35 -0.94 -22.87
CA MET A 559 50.69 -2.33 -23.20
C MET A 559 52.11 -2.38 -23.73
N GLY A 560 52.97 -3.17 -23.11
CA GLY A 560 54.38 -3.25 -23.47
C GLY A 560 54.95 -4.64 -23.24
N ASN A 561 56.25 -4.75 -23.49
CA ASN A 561 57.05 -5.93 -23.18
C ASN A 561 57.98 -5.60 -22.01
N THR A 562 58.31 -6.60 -21.20
CA THR A 562 59.26 -6.44 -20.11
C THR A 562 60.67 -6.64 -20.65
N ASP A 563 61.40 -5.53 -20.87
CA ASP A 563 62.80 -5.54 -21.31
C ASP A 563 63.76 -5.29 -20.12
N SER A 564 65.03 -5.62 -20.28
CA SER A 564 66.09 -5.47 -19.25
C SER A 564 66.30 -4.02 -18.75
N SER A 565 65.80 -3.02 -19.49
CA SER A 565 65.74 -1.60 -19.10
C SER A 565 64.70 -1.31 -18.02
N SER A 566 63.60 -2.08 -17.97
CA SER A 566 62.57 -1.99 -16.92
C SER A 566 63.11 -2.46 -15.55
N GLU A 567 64.08 -3.38 -15.56
CA GLU A 567 64.72 -3.89 -14.34
C GLU A 567 65.73 -2.91 -13.74
N ARG A 568 66.43 -2.13 -14.58
CA ARG A 568 67.40 -1.11 -14.13
C ARG A 568 66.73 0.18 -13.64
N LEU A 569 65.60 0.57 -14.24
CA LEU A 569 64.92 1.85 -13.94
C LEU A 569 63.78 1.73 -12.91
N GLY A 570 63.44 0.51 -12.47
CA GLY A 570 62.46 0.30 -11.39
C GLY A 570 61.05 0.78 -11.74
N GLY A 571 60.49 0.33 -12.86
CA GLY A 571 59.13 0.71 -13.28
C GLY A 571 58.77 0.26 -14.69
N LEU A 572 57.59 0.66 -15.16
CA LEU A 572 57.16 0.42 -16.54
C LEU A 572 57.94 1.35 -17.47
N VAL A 573 58.37 0.84 -18.63
CA VAL A 573 59.04 1.66 -19.66
C VAL A 573 58.14 1.66 -20.89
N ALA A 574 57.80 2.85 -21.40
CA ALA A 574 57.12 2.99 -22.68
C ALA A 574 58.16 3.30 -23.75
N ASP A 575 58.52 2.25 -24.49
CA ASP A 575 59.48 2.27 -25.58
C ASP A 575 58.79 2.09 -26.95
N LYS A 576 59.60 1.87 -27.99
CA LYS A 576 59.18 1.52 -29.34
C LYS A 576 58.19 0.38 -29.48
N ASN A 577 58.30 -0.60 -28.60
CA ASN A 577 57.45 -1.77 -28.59
C ASN A 577 56.22 -1.57 -27.69
N SER A 578 56.07 -0.40 -27.07
CA SER A 578 54.96 -0.12 -26.16
C SER A 578 53.86 0.69 -26.83
N LEU A 579 52.63 0.47 -26.39
CA LEU A 579 51.44 1.18 -26.87
C LEU A 579 50.81 1.92 -25.70
N VAL A 580 50.85 3.26 -25.77
CA VAL A 580 50.23 4.16 -24.79
C VAL A 580 49.09 4.93 -25.46
N ILE A 581 47.85 4.64 -25.06
CA ILE A 581 46.66 5.22 -25.70
C ILE A 581 45.66 5.69 -24.65
N GLN A 582 45.03 6.84 -24.89
CA GLN A 582 44.07 7.41 -23.95
C GLN A 582 42.88 6.46 -23.75
N TRP A 583 42.57 6.17 -22.49
CA TRP A 583 41.55 5.20 -22.10
C TRP A 583 40.16 5.55 -22.65
N ARG A 584 39.44 4.54 -23.14
CA ARG A 584 38.00 4.60 -23.47
C ARG A 584 37.28 3.48 -22.74
N ASP A 585 36.17 3.78 -22.08
CA ASP A 585 35.46 2.81 -21.22
C ASP A 585 35.01 1.54 -21.95
N VAL A 586 34.79 1.64 -23.26
CA VAL A 586 34.46 0.52 -24.17
C VAL A 586 35.52 -0.59 -24.16
N TRP A 587 36.78 -0.27 -23.81
CA TRP A 587 37.86 -1.26 -23.74
C TRP A 587 37.79 -2.15 -22.50
N THR A 588 37.13 -1.72 -21.42
CA THR A 588 37.00 -2.50 -20.18
C THR A 588 36.40 -3.88 -20.43
N ARG A 589 35.24 -3.94 -21.10
CA ARG A 589 34.58 -5.22 -21.44
C ARG A 589 35.43 -6.05 -22.39
N ARG A 590 36.12 -5.39 -23.33
CA ARG A 590 36.89 -6.04 -24.38
C ARG A 590 38.16 -6.69 -23.86
N LEU A 591 38.93 -5.97 -23.03
CA LEU A 591 40.15 -6.48 -22.38
C LEU A 591 39.83 -7.59 -21.36
N ARG A 592 38.73 -7.48 -20.60
CA ARG A 592 38.25 -8.59 -19.74
C ARG A 592 37.88 -9.83 -20.55
N LYS A 593 37.30 -9.67 -21.75
CA LYS A 593 37.03 -10.79 -22.67
C LYS A 593 38.33 -11.40 -23.22
N PHE A 594 39.36 -10.59 -23.44
CA PHE A 594 40.68 -11.07 -23.87
C PHE A 594 41.41 -11.84 -22.78
N GLN A 595 41.47 -11.29 -21.57
CA GLN A 595 42.01 -11.96 -20.38
C GLN A 595 41.35 -13.33 -20.13
N ARG A 596 40.02 -13.43 -20.25
CA ARG A 596 39.30 -14.71 -20.11
C ARG A 596 39.64 -15.72 -21.21
N LYS A 597 39.92 -15.27 -22.43
CA LYS A 597 40.26 -16.14 -23.57
C LYS A 597 41.73 -16.58 -23.51
N GLU A 598 42.61 -15.71 -23.03
CA GLU A 598 44.01 -16.04 -22.74
C GLU A 598 44.12 -17.12 -21.66
N LYS A 599 43.40 -16.98 -20.53
CA LYS A 599 43.30 -18.02 -19.49
C LYS A 599 42.78 -19.38 -20.00
N LYS A 600 42.10 -19.39 -21.15
CA LYS A 600 41.62 -20.61 -21.84
C LYS A 600 42.58 -21.09 -22.94
N GLY A 601 43.84 -20.66 -22.93
CA GLY A 601 44.88 -21.08 -23.87
C GLY A 601 44.73 -20.54 -25.31
N LYS A 602 43.82 -19.59 -25.57
CA LYS A 602 43.51 -19.15 -26.93
C LYS A 602 44.50 -18.14 -27.54
N CYS A 603 45.61 -17.83 -26.86
CA CYS A 603 46.66 -16.98 -27.43
C CYS A 603 47.52 -17.69 -28.49
N GLY A 604 47.54 -19.02 -28.53
CA GLY A 604 48.25 -19.79 -29.56
C GLY A 604 47.47 -20.00 -30.88
N LYS A 605 46.18 -19.64 -30.93
CA LYS A 605 45.31 -19.81 -32.12
C LYS A 605 44.89 -18.46 -32.77
N ALA A 606 45.65 -17.38 -32.57
CA ALA A 606 45.26 -15.99 -32.90
C ALA A 606 46.21 -15.25 -33.84
#